data_AF-A0A533SS47-F1
#
_entry.id   AF-A0A533SS47-F1
#
_cell.length_a   1.000
_cell.length_b   1.000
_cell.length_c   1.000
_cell.angle_alpha   90.00
_cell.angle_beta   90.00
_cell.angle_gamma   90.00
#
_symmetry.space_group_name_H-M   'P 1'
#
loop_
_entity.id
_entity.type
_entity.pdbx_description
1 polymer ?
#
loop_
_entity_poly.entity_id
_entity_poly.type
_entity_poly.pdbx_seq_one_letter_code
_entity_poly.pdbx_strand_id
1 'polypeptide(L)' 'KDPALLRMAKIVHAADVDADIDQDPIARGLEAIATGFSLRYPDDETNLEIQFEVYDALYAWCKLQIK' A
#
# COMPACT_ATOMS: atom_id res chain seq x y z
N LYS A 1 -2.55 19.24 -4.63
CA LYS A 1 -2.22 17.81 -4.44
C LYS A 1 -2.25 17.52 -2.95
N ASP A 2 -2.97 16.49 -2.52
CA ASP A 2 -3.03 16.10 -1.10
C ASP A 2 -1.67 15.50 -0.66
N PRO A 3 -0.98 16.10 0.34
CA PRO A 3 0.31 15.60 0.81
C PRO A 3 0.26 14.17 1.38
N ALA A 4 -0.83 13.78 2.04
CA ALA A 4 -0.98 12.44 2.59
C ALA A 4 -1.13 11.41 1.45
N LEU A 5 -1.84 11.78 0.38
CA LEU A 5 -1.95 10.94 -0.81
C LEU A 5 -0.59 10.79 -1.51
N LEU A 6 0.22 11.85 -1.55
CA LEU A 6 1.59 11.79 -2.07
C LEU A 6 2.51 10.91 -1.20
N ARG A 7 2.33 10.93 0.12
CA ARG A 7 3.06 10.03 1.04
C ARG A 7 2.72 8.57 0.76
N MET A 8 1.44 8.26 0.61
CA MET A 8 0.97 6.91 0.29
C MET A 8 1.49 6.45 -1.08
N ALA A 9 1.43 7.31 -2.10
CA ALA A 9 1.93 7.00 -3.44
C ALA A 9 3.42 6.58 -3.43
N LYS A 10 4.24 7.18 -2.56
CA LYS A 10 5.65 6.77 -2.40
C LYS A 10 5.79 5.37 -1.81
N ILE A 11 4.96 5.00 -0.83
CA ILE A 11 4.96 3.65 -0.22
C ILE A 11 4.57 2.62 -1.28
N VAL A 12 3.46 2.88 -1.99
CA VAL A 12 2.93 1.98 -3.01
C VAL A 12 3.95 1.80 -4.13
N HIS A 13 4.58 2.88 -4.59
CA HIS A 13 5.62 2.79 -5.61
C HIS A 13 6.81 1.95 -5.18
N ALA A 14 7.31 2.15 -3.96
CA ALA A 14 8.39 1.33 -3.42
C ALA A 14 7.97 -0.14 -3.29
N ALA A 15 6.71 -0.42 -2.90
CA ALA A 15 6.21 -1.78 -2.77
C ALA A 15 6.02 -2.52 -4.12
N ASP A 16 5.70 -1.79 -5.19
CA ASP A 16 5.41 -2.32 -6.52
C ASP A 16 6.68 -2.54 -7.38
N VAL A 17 7.76 -1.84 -7.06
CA VAL A 17 9.03 -1.91 -7.80
C VAL A 17 10.08 -2.64 -6.97
N ASP A 18 10.44 -3.87 -7.35
CA ASP A 18 11.43 -4.71 -6.66
C ASP A 18 12.76 -3.99 -6.36
N ALA A 19 13.22 -3.13 -7.28
CA ALA A 19 14.45 -2.35 -7.11
C ALA A 19 14.33 -1.25 -6.04
N ASP A 20 13.11 -0.80 -5.74
CA ASP A 20 12.80 0.32 -4.87
C ASP A 20 12.18 -0.10 -3.53
N ILE A 21 12.02 -1.39 -3.30
CA ILE A 21 11.38 -1.97 -2.10
C ILE A 21 12.00 -1.53 -0.77
N ASP A 22 13.26 -1.11 -0.77
CA ASP A 22 13.96 -0.61 0.41
C ASP A 22 14.04 0.93 0.46
N GLN A 23 13.42 1.66 -0.49
CA GLN A 23 13.34 3.13 -0.47
C GLN A 23 12.33 3.66 0.56
N ASP A 24 11.39 2.83 1.01
CA ASP A 24 10.46 3.16 2.10
C ASP A 24 10.34 1.99 3.08
N PRO A 25 10.56 2.19 4.39
CA PRO A 25 10.51 1.10 5.36
C PRO A 25 9.13 0.42 5.47
N ILE A 26 8.05 1.08 5.03
CA ILE A 26 6.69 0.50 5.04
C ILE A 26 6.45 -0.41 3.83
N ALA A 27 7.22 -0.27 2.74
CA ALA A 27 7.00 -0.97 1.48
C ALA A 27 7.03 -2.50 1.62
N ARG A 28 8.03 -3.04 2.35
CA ARG A 28 8.12 -4.49 2.66
C ARG A 28 6.87 -5.03 3.37
N GLY A 29 6.30 -4.24 4.28
CA GLY A 29 5.08 -4.63 4.98
C GLY A 29 3.86 -4.61 4.08
N LEU A 30 3.77 -3.60 3.21
CA LEU A 30 2.70 -3.50 2.21
C LEU A 30 2.76 -4.63 1.18
N GLU A 31 3.96 -4.97 0.69
CA GLU A 31 4.18 -6.10 -0.23
C GLU A 31 3.74 -7.41 0.41
N ALA A 32 4.16 -7.70 1.65
CA ALA A 32 3.77 -8.92 2.34
C ALA A 32 2.24 -9.06 2.49
N ILE A 33 1.55 -7.95 2.79
CA ILE A 33 0.08 -7.93 2.88
C ILE A 33 -0.54 -8.15 1.49
N ALA A 34 -0.07 -7.42 0.47
CA ALA A 34 -0.59 -7.50 -0.89
C ALA A 34 -0.45 -8.91 -1.48
N THR A 35 0.74 -9.51 -1.35
CA THR A 35 1.00 -10.90 -1.74
C THR A 35 0.07 -11.88 -1.01
N GLY A 36 -0.16 -11.68 0.29
CA GLY A 36 -1.10 -12.49 1.07
C GLY A 36 -2.55 -12.39 0.56
N PHE A 37 -2.98 -11.19 0.16
CA PHE A 37 -4.29 -10.98 -0.45
C PHE A 37 -4.44 -11.71 -1.79
N SER A 38 -3.43 -11.65 -2.67
CA SER A 38 -3.43 -12.37 -3.95
C SER A 38 -3.52 -13.88 -3.80
N LEU A 39 -2.95 -14.44 -2.73
CA LEU A 39 -3.10 -15.87 -2.42
C LEU A 39 -4.48 -16.22 -1.85
N ARG A 40 -5.06 -15.35 -1.02
CA ARG A 40 -6.35 -15.58 -0.37
C ARG A 40 -7.54 -15.32 -1.30
N TYR A 41 -7.37 -14.39 -2.24
CA TYR A 41 -8.37 -13.96 -3.22
C TYR A 41 -7.72 -13.96 -4.62
N PRO A 42 -7.73 -15.11 -5.31
CA PRO A 42 -7.16 -15.23 -6.66
C PRO A 42 -8.00 -14.52 -7.74
N ASP A 43 -9.24 -14.17 -7.43
CA ASP A 43 -10.08 -13.34 -8.29
C ASP A 43 -9.74 -11.87 -8.06
N ASP A 44 -9.32 -11.18 -9.13
CA ASP A 44 -8.77 -9.82 -9.04
C ASP A 44 -9.80 -8.79 -8.56
N GLU A 45 -11.06 -8.92 -8.98
CA GLU A 45 -12.14 -8.00 -8.60
C GLU A 45 -12.43 -8.12 -7.11
N THR A 46 -12.62 -9.34 -6.62
CA THR A 46 -12.82 -9.62 -5.20
C THR A 46 -11.61 -9.18 -4.36
N ASN A 47 -10.38 -9.41 -4.85
CA ASN A 47 -9.17 -8.99 -4.16
C ASN A 47 -9.13 -7.47 -3.99
N LEU A 48 -9.30 -6.73 -5.10
CA LEU A 48 -9.28 -5.27 -5.10
C LEU A 48 -10.32 -4.69 -4.14
N GLU A 49 -11.56 -5.16 -4.20
CA GLU A 49 -12.64 -4.70 -3.34
C GLU A 49 -12.28 -4.81 -1.85
N ILE A 50 -11.65 -5.91 -1.44
CA ILE A 50 -11.32 -6.15 -0.03
C ILE A 50 -10.01 -5.46 0.36
N GLN A 51 -9.04 -5.38 -0.55
CA GLN A 51 -7.74 -4.77 -0.30
C GLN A 51 -7.85 -3.24 -0.14
N PHE A 52 -8.88 -2.59 -0.70
CA PHE A 52 -9.11 -1.16 -0.52
C PHE A 52 -9.18 -0.72 0.95
N GLU A 53 -9.73 -1.54 1.85
CA GLU A 53 -9.76 -1.24 3.28
C GLU A 53 -8.36 -1.04 3.88
N VAL A 54 -7.36 -1.78 3.38
CA VAL A 54 -5.96 -1.62 3.79
C VAL A 54 -5.39 -0.30 3.26
N TYR A 55 -5.68 0.05 2.01
CA TYR A 55 -5.23 1.33 1.43
C TYR A 55 -5.89 2.53 2.12
N ASP A 56 -7.16 2.44 2.49
CA ASP A 56 -7.86 3.49 3.23
C ASP A 56 -7.26 3.68 4.63
N ALA A 57 -6.95 2.58 5.33
CA ALA A 57 -6.24 2.63 6.60
C ALA A 57 -4.82 3.22 6.45
N LEU A 58 -4.09 2.83 5.40
CA LEU A 58 -2.76 3.36 5.10
C LEU A 58 -2.80 4.87 4.79
N TYR A 59 -3.79 5.32 4.02
CA TYR A 59 -4.01 6.74 3.74
C TYR A 59 -4.33 7.53 5.02
N ALA A 60 -5.19 6.99 5.89
CA ALA A 60 -5.48 7.59 7.19
C ALA A 60 -4.22 7.71 8.07
N TRP A 61 -3.35 6.69 8.07
CA TRP A 61 -2.05 6.76 8.73
C TRP A 61 -1.11 7.79 8.08
N CYS A 62 -1.07 7.88 6.75
CA CYS A 62 -0.29 8.90 6.04
C CYS A 62 -0.73 10.33 6.43
N LYS A 63 -2.01 10.57 6.71
CA LYS A 63 -2.49 11.86 7.24
C LYS A 63 -1.88 12.22 8.60
N LEU A 64 -1.49 11.25 9.42
CA LEU A 64 -0.80 11.50 10.69
C LEU A 64 0.65 11.96 10.49
N GLN A 65 1.27 11.63 9.34
CA GLN A 65 2.68 11.94 9.07
C GLN A 65 2.91 13.32 8.45
N ILE A 66 1.86 13.95 7.91
CA ILE A 66 1.93 15.30 7.32
C ILE A 66 1.43 16.38 8.29
N LYS A 67 1.26 16.03 9.58
CA LYS A 67 0.91 16.98 10.63
C LYS A 67 2.15 17.66 11.20
#